data_AF-A0A0J8SVY4-F1
#
_entry.id   AF-A0A0J8SVY4-F1
#
_cell.length_a   1.000
_cell.length_b   1.000
_cell.length_c   1.000
_cell.angle_alpha   90.00
_cell.angle_beta   90.00
_cell.angle_gamma   90.00
#
_symmetry.space_group_name_H-M   'P 1'
#
loop_
_entity.id
_entity.type
_entity.pdbx_description
1 polymer ?
#
loop_
_entity_poly.entity_id
_entity_poly.type
_entity_poly.pdbx_seq_one_letter_code
_entity_poly.pdbx_strand_id
1 'polypeptide(L)'
;MQQHHAERVELFVSNTQIIKESFKWQHAMMQRLAALLYAAENKTADGEAIRQSHELIKQNTKLFSAFRGNSVISIATMLSLTADEETRLADTLHVYDLMKEIIFRNSD
;
A
#
# COMPACT_ATOMS: atom_id res chain seq x y z
N MET A 1 12.97 12.66 22.16
CA MET A 1 13.16 12.44 20.71
C MET A 1 13.81 11.08 20.40
N GLN A 2 14.97 10.72 20.95
CA GLN A 2 15.64 9.47 20.58
C GLN A 2 14.83 8.19 20.88
N GLN A 3 14.09 8.15 21.98
CA GLN A 3 13.28 6.99 22.36
C GLN A 3 12.12 6.70 21.38
N HIS A 4 11.42 7.73 20.92
CA HIS A 4 10.34 7.61 19.94
C HIS A 4 10.81 7.08 18.58
N HIS A 5 12.05 7.41 18.17
CA HIS A 5 12.62 6.88 16.94
C HIS A 5 13.02 5.41 17.08
N ALA A 6 13.47 4.96 18.25
CA ALA A 6 13.78 3.56 18.51
C ALA A 6 12.52 2.69 18.45
N GLU A 7 11.44 3.11 19.09
CA GLU A 7 10.14 2.41 19.07
C GLU A 7 9.60 2.22 17.65
N ARG A 8 9.71 3.25 16.79
CA ARG A 8 9.28 3.16 15.38
C ARG A 8 10.15 2.22 14.55
N VAL A 9 11.44 2.11 14.86
CA VAL A 9 12.33 1.14 14.20
C VAL A 9 11.95 -0.30 14.61
N GLU A 10 11.66 -0.53 15.88
CA GLU A 10 11.18 -1.83 16.36
C GLU A 10 9.85 -2.21 15.72
N LEU A 11 8.92 -1.25 15.62
CA LEU A 11 7.64 -1.43 14.94
C LEU A 11 7.83 -1.73 13.44
N PHE A 12 8.78 -1.08 12.78
CA PHE A 12 9.12 -1.40 11.39
C PHE A 12 9.66 -2.83 11.23
N VAL A 13 10.51 -3.28 12.15
CA VAL A 13 11.05 -4.66 12.16
C VAL A 13 9.94 -5.68 12.37
N SER A 14 9.04 -5.47 13.34
CA SER A 14 7.92 -6.38 13.60
C SER A 14 6.95 -6.41 12.42
N ASN A 15 6.58 -5.26 11.88
CA ASN A 15 5.74 -5.14 10.69
C ASN A 15 6.34 -5.86 9.49
N THR A 16 7.67 -5.82 9.33
CA THR A 16 8.35 -6.53 8.23
C THR A 16 8.14 -8.04 8.33
N GLN A 17 8.12 -8.62 9.52
CA GLN A 17 7.86 -10.06 9.69
C GLN A 17 6.41 -10.40 9.37
N ILE A 18 5.45 -9.62 9.89
CA ILE A 18 4.01 -9.80 9.63
C ILE A 18 3.71 -9.75 8.13
N ILE A 19 4.26 -8.74 7.43
CA ILE A 19 4.05 -8.57 5.99
C ILE A 19 4.68 -9.71 5.19
N LYS A 20 5.88 -10.18 5.56
CA LYS A 20 6.52 -11.33 4.89
C LYS A 20 5.69 -12.61 5.00
N GLU A 21 5.12 -12.86 6.18
CA GLU A 21 4.27 -14.03 6.41
C GLU A 21 2.97 -13.94 5.61
N SER A 22 2.39 -12.74 5.54
CA SER A 22 1.15 -12.47 4.82
C SER A 22 1.32 -12.53 3.29
N PHE A 23 2.46 -12.06 2.77
CA PHE A 23 2.67 -11.81 1.35
C PHE A 23 3.94 -12.47 0.80
N LYS A 24 4.13 -13.76 1.05
CA LYS A 24 5.37 -14.52 0.76
C LYS A 24 5.92 -14.39 -0.68
N TRP A 25 5.04 -14.22 -1.66
CA TRP A 25 5.39 -14.21 -3.08
C TRP A 25 5.69 -12.82 -3.65
N GLN A 26 5.70 -11.79 -2.80
CA GLN A 26 5.78 -10.40 -3.22
C GLN A 26 7.21 -9.88 -3.10
N HIS A 27 7.55 -8.89 -3.93
CA HIS A 27 8.90 -8.36 -4.00
C HIS A 27 9.33 -7.83 -2.62
N ALA A 28 10.51 -8.25 -2.15
CA ALA A 28 10.97 -7.93 -0.80
C ALA A 28 11.10 -6.42 -0.53
N MET A 29 11.30 -5.61 -1.56
CA MET A 29 11.28 -4.14 -1.45
C MET A 29 9.88 -3.61 -1.17
N MET A 30 8.85 -4.14 -1.84
CA MET A 30 7.45 -3.76 -1.64
C MET A 30 6.94 -4.20 -0.27
N GLN A 31 7.36 -5.40 0.19
CA GLN A 31 7.08 -5.85 1.56
C GLN A 31 7.64 -4.89 2.62
N ARG A 32 8.88 -4.42 2.44
CA ARG A 32 9.49 -3.44 3.35
C ARG A 32 8.79 -2.09 3.27
N LEU A 33 8.40 -1.63 2.08
CA LEU A 33 7.65 -0.39 1.94
C LEU A 33 6.30 -0.48 2.67
N ALA A 34 5.55 -1.57 2.53
CA ALA A 34 4.31 -1.79 3.26
C ALA A 34 4.51 -1.76 4.78
N ALA A 35 5.53 -2.45 5.29
CA ALA A 35 5.87 -2.43 6.71
C ALA A 35 6.24 -1.02 7.22
N LEU A 36 6.96 -0.26 6.39
CA LEU A 36 7.37 1.12 6.70
C LEU A 36 6.17 2.06 6.76
N LEU A 37 5.20 1.92 5.84
CA LEU A 37 3.97 2.73 5.83
C LEU A 37 3.16 2.55 7.13
N TYR A 38 2.97 1.31 7.58
CA TYR A 38 2.32 1.05 8.87
C TYR A 38 3.11 1.62 10.06
N ALA A 39 4.44 1.46 10.07
CA ALA A 39 5.27 2.02 11.13
C ALA A 39 5.32 3.57 11.10
N ALA A 40 5.11 4.19 9.93
CA ALA A 40 4.98 5.63 9.80
C ALA A 40 3.69 6.16 10.45
N GLU A 41 2.61 5.40 10.36
CA GLU A 41 1.33 5.67 11.02
C GLU A 41 1.28 5.20 12.49
N ASN A 42 2.41 4.72 13.04
CA ASN A 42 2.50 4.13 14.39
C ASN A 42 1.48 2.99 14.61
N LYS A 43 1.26 2.17 13.57
CA LYS A 43 0.35 1.02 13.59
C LYS A 43 1.10 -0.29 13.37
N THR A 44 0.61 -1.35 14.02
CA THR A 44 0.98 -2.72 13.68
C THR A 44 0.38 -3.10 12.34
N ALA A 45 1.16 -3.77 11.49
CA ALA A 45 0.70 -4.22 10.18
C ALA A 45 -0.50 -5.17 10.30
N ASP A 46 -1.50 -4.92 9.45
CA ASP A 46 -2.69 -5.76 9.33
C ASP A 46 -2.71 -6.40 7.93
N GLY A 47 -2.30 -7.67 7.86
CA GLY A 47 -2.24 -8.39 6.60
C GLY A 47 -3.60 -8.62 5.96
N GLU A 48 -4.67 -8.70 6.76
CA GLU A 48 -6.02 -8.93 6.25
C GLU A 48 -6.61 -7.64 5.66
N ALA A 49 -6.43 -6.51 6.34
CA ALA A 49 -6.84 -5.21 5.81
C ALA A 49 -6.18 -4.94 4.44
N ILE A 50 -4.87 -5.20 4.31
CA ILE A 50 -4.16 -5.07 3.03
C ILE A 50 -4.74 -6.01 1.94
N ARG A 51 -5.14 -7.24 2.30
CA ARG A 51 -5.77 -8.17 1.34
C ARG A 51 -7.14 -7.65 0.89
N GLN A 52 -7.93 -7.11 1.79
CA GLN A 52 -9.25 -6.54 1.48
C GLN A 52 -9.10 -5.35 0.54
N SER A 53 -8.20 -4.42 0.85
CA SER A 53 -7.88 -3.31 -0.04
C SER A 53 -7.35 -3.77 -1.41
N HIS A 54 -6.54 -4.84 -1.45
CA HIS A 54 -6.06 -5.42 -2.69
C HIS A 54 -7.20 -6.01 -3.54
N GLU A 55 -8.15 -6.71 -2.94
CA GLU A 55 -9.34 -7.19 -3.63
C GLU A 55 -10.23 -6.04 -4.11
N LEU A 56 -10.37 -4.97 -3.32
CA LEU A 56 -11.10 -3.77 -3.73
C LEU A 56 -10.47 -3.13 -4.98
N ILE A 57 -9.13 -3.04 -5.04
CA ILE A 57 -8.41 -2.60 -6.24
C ILE A 57 -8.73 -3.50 -7.44
N LYS A 58 -8.76 -4.82 -7.25
CA LYS A 58 -9.09 -5.78 -8.32
C LYS A 58 -10.55 -5.68 -8.76
N GLN A 59 -11.49 -5.34 -7.90
CA GLN A 59 -12.89 -5.18 -8.29
C GLN A 59 -13.10 -3.90 -9.11
N ASN A 60 -12.32 -2.86 -8.85
CA ASN A 60 -12.50 -1.53 -9.46
C ASN A 60 -11.54 -1.19 -10.62
N THR A 61 -10.66 -2.11 -11.02
CA THR A 61 -9.69 -1.88 -12.10
C THR A 61 -9.74 -2.97 -13.17
N LYS A 62 -9.16 -2.73 -14.35
CA LYS A 62 -8.98 -3.77 -15.39
C LYS A 62 -7.73 -4.61 -15.11
N LEU A 63 -7.65 -5.80 -15.73
CA LEU A 63 -6.53 -6.75 -15.53
C LEU A 63 -5.15 -6.15 -15.83
N PHE A 64 -5.05 -5.24 -16.81
CA PHE A 64 -3.81 -4.55 -17.19
C PHE A 64 -3.68 -3.14 -16.61
N SER A 65 -4.39 -2.85 -15.51
CA SER A 65 -4.29 -1.55 -14.83
C SER A 65 -2.89 -1.33 -14.24
N ALA A 66 -2.38 -0.10 -14.30
CA ALA A 66 -1.13 0.30 -13.64
C ALA A 66 -1.16 0.05 -12.12
N PHE A 67 -2.37 0.03 -11.53
CA PHE A 67 -2.58 -0.26 -10.11
C PHE A 67 -2.42 -1.75 -9.74
N ARG A 68 -2.36 -2.66 -10.71
CA ARG A 68 -2.19 -4.11 -10.48
C ARG A 68 -0.75 -4.61 -10.70
N GLY A 69 0.18 -3.70 -10.96
CA GLY A 69 1.59 -4.02 -11.18
C GLY A 69 2.36 -4.28 -9.88
N ASN A 70 3.69 -4.18 -9.95
CA ASN A 70 4.59 -4.46 -8.81
C ASN A 70 4.27 -3.64 -7.55
N SER A 71 3.74 -2.42 -7.72
CA SER A 71 3.41 -1.52 -6.61
C SER A 71 2.07 -1.84 -5.93
N VAL A 72 1.31 -2.83 -6.39
CA VAL A 72 -0.07 -3.09 -5.92
C VAL A 72 -0.15 -3.29 -4.40
N ILE A 73 0.83 -3.97 -3.79
CA ILE A 73 0.85 -4.16 -2.34
C ILE A 73 1.03 -2.85 -1.59
N SER A 74 1.90 -1.97 -2.08
CA SER A 74 2.13 -0.66 -1.46
C SER A 74 0.88 0.22 -1.58
N ILE A 75 0.18 0.15 -2.72
CA ILE A 75 -1.09 0.87 -2.93
C ILE A 75 -2.18 0.30 -2.00
N ALA A 76 -2.34 -1.02 -1.94
CA ALA A 76 -3.27 -1.67 -1.03
C ALA A 76 -2.97 -1.33 0.44
N THR A 77 -1.69 -1.20 0.81
CA THR A 77 -1.27 -0.78 2.15
C THR A 77 -1.64 0.66 2.47
N MET A 78 -1.45 1.59 1.54
CA MET A 78 -1.90 2.97 1.75
C MET A 78 -3.42 3.05 1.88
N LEU A 79 -4.12 2.22 1.12
CA LEU A 79 -5.58 2.15 1.17
C LEU A 79 -6.07 1.59 2.51
N SER A 80 -5.49 0.48 3.00
CA SER A 80 -5.83 -0.14 4.28
C SER A 80 -5.56 0.73 5.51
N LEU A 81 -4.77 1.80 5.35
CA LEU A 81 -4.51 2.80 6.39
C LEU A 81 -5.53 3.94 6.38
N THR A 82 -6.40 4.01 5.36
CA THR A 82 -7.44 5.03 5.17
C THR A 82 -8.77 4.57 5.75
N ALA A 83 -9.52 5.48 6.37
CA ALA A 83 -10.81 5.15 7.00
C ALA A 83 -11.94 4.84 6.00
N ASP A 84 -11.92 5.47 4.82
CA ASP A 84 -12.88 5.24 3.74
C ASP A 84 -12.11 4.81 2.48
N GLU A 85 -11.88 3.51 2.39
CA GLU A 85 -11.09 2.87 1.33
C GLU A 85 -11.77 2.97 -0.04
N GLU A 86 -13.10 2.85 -0.09
CA GLU A 86 -13.85 2.89 -1.35
C GLU A 86 -13.79 4.28 -1.99
N THR A 87 -14.12 5.32 -1.22
CA THR A 87 -14.05 6.70 -1.70
C THR A 87 -12.62 7.06 -2.07
N ARG A 88 -11.64 6.71 -1.23
CA ARG A 88 -10.22 6.99 -1.51
C ARG A 88 -9.76 6.34 -2.81
N LEU A 89 -10.16 5.09 -3.08
CA LEU A 89 -9.80 4.41 -4.31
C LEU A 89 -10.47 5.06 -5.52
N ALA A 90 -11.76 5.38 -5.44
CA ALA A 90 -12.49 6.05 -6.51
C ALA A 90 -11.85 7.39 -6.88
N ASP A 91 -11.53 8.22 -5.89
CA ASP A 91 -10.84 9.50 -6.08
C ASP A 91 -9.46 9.31 -6.72
N THR A 92 -8.71 8.30 -6.26
CA THR A 92 -7.37 8.01 -6.79
C THR A 92 -7.42 7.61 -8.26
N LEU A 93 -8.38 6.76 -8.64
CA LEU A 93 -8.57 6.34 -10.02
C LEU A 93 -9.00 7.52 -10.89
N HIS A 94 -9.90 8.38 -10.39
CA HIS A 94 -10.32 9.58 -11.09
C HIS A 94 -9.16 10.57 -11.33
N VAL A 95 -8.36 10.84 -10.30
CA VAL A 95 -7.17 11.71 -10.43
C VAL A 95 -6.17 11.11 -11.41
N TYR A 96 -5.95 9.80 -11.40
CA TYR A 96 -5.07 9.14 -12.36
C TYR A 96 -5.60 9.25 -13.80
N ASP A 97 -6.92 9.21 -14.01
CA ASP A 97 -7.53 9.46 -15.31
C ASP A 97 -7.28 10.90 -15.79
N LEU A 98 -7.47 11.90 -14.93
CA LEU A 98 -7.16 13.31 -15.23
C LEU A 98 -5.68 13.53 -15.56
N MET A 99 -4.77 12.84 -14.86
CA MET A 99 -3.32 12.90 -15.13
C MET A 99 -3.00 12.41 -16.55
N LYS A 100 -3.66 11.34 -17.01
CA LYS A 100 -3.48 10.85 -18.38
C LYS A 100 -3.99 11.83 -19.43
N GLU A 101 -5.08 12.54 -19.16
CA GLU A 101 -5.65 13.55 -20.07
C GLU A 101 -4.66 14.69 -20.34
N ILE A 102 -3.87 15.07 -19.33
CA ILE A 102 -2.81 16.08 -19.48
C ILE A 102 -1.46 15.50 -19.92
N ILE A 103 -1.43 14.25 -20.38
CA ILE A 103 -0.23 13.56 -20.88
C ILE A 103 0.84 13.37 -19.77
N PHE A 104 0.45 13.39 -18.50
CA PHE A 104 1.33 12.98 -17.42
C PHE A 104 1.39 11.44 -17.39
N ARG A 105 2.43 10.89 -18.02
CA ARG A 105 2.61 9.45 -18.20
C ARG A 105 3.35 8.83 -17.01
N ASN A 106 3.15 7.52 -16.84
CA ASN A 106 3.96 6.73 -15.93
C ASN A 106 5.44 6.90 -16.27
N SER A 107 6.29 6.93 -15.25
CA SER A 107 7.73 6.89 -15.45
C SER A 107 8.12 5.52 -16.01
N ASP A 108 8.89 5.52 -17.11
CA ASP A 108 9.50 4.33 -17.71
C ASP A 108 10.60 3.73 -16.82
#